data_AF-A0AAW1RWS5-F1
#
_entry.id   AF-A0AAW1RWS5-F1
#
_cell.length_a   1.000
_cell.length_b   1.000
_cell.length_c   1.000
_cell.angle_alpha   90.00
_cell.angle_beta   90.00
_cell.angle_gamma   90.00
#
_symmetry.space_group_name_H-M   'P 1'
#
loop_
_entity.id
_entity.type
_entity.pdbx_description
1 polymer ?
#
loop_
_entity_poly.entity_id
_entity_poly.type
_entity_poly.pdbx_seq_one_letter_code
_entity_poly.pdbx_strand_id
1 'polypeptide(L)'
;MSAVLGPDAQAPSRIPEHCGLPETKALPVKGSDRGAWEQGPLELPRLRERVQFYALRAHADADLIAALDEMLDSPLGRRVAATSEADLVALLLNDAYKPKMHRLYALSYGGVTADFVLNVRRTPFPLQRIRSEDPELWAEFEAAVAALRSIPPLKDEVVDVLRLHYSFDVPAAMRERAAAYGVAPLHWEQLTDGEHAAISHGPVESASHVETSVTQLVQQFTIRAQVRALDRQQGIRIDRTERVANSLGSLAGVASRLRALPPGVKTALFAGRRITDRGYLLLQNLFCQRHLPGYSGTSSVYAVTLLERAMRAEGIPAPERQRSVGRLVGTLAHEVMSITGQLLACFDDEAGARPNPCFTGGGPVAVSALLAHLLFLRANGGLVGATALADTFGTSAFAMAAAAARVPDEFVDDMAALHPAEQKVMRGARVFDLLQIWRLDSGDYAAVAEVVMSAWERRAAEAAAEDPSRTPLPRPQFMHSNLKDVDMVLEVCSLPERVRPAICAFGGLADGFLPFDVGGGRTEQLKLASVVMKAVQAHAPDCSSARCMDCAGKLGDDANKGKAQVDPRLPAEAQARVFY
;
A
#
# COMPACT_ATOMS: atom_id res chain seq x y z
N MET A 1 -16.32 51.80 -22.58
CA MET A 1 -15.94 52.39 -23.88
C MET A 1 -15.29 51.29 -24.71
N SER A 2 -15.81 51.09 -25.91
CA SER A 2 -15.53 49.99 -26.84
C SER A 2 -14.10 49.90 -27.37
N ALA A 3 -13.66 48.66 -27.64
CA ALA A 3 -13.03 48.19 -28.88
C ALA A 3 -12.82 46.66 -28.69
N VAL A 4 -13.51 45.71 -29.34
CA VAL A 4 -13.60 45.32 -30.77
C VAL A 4 -12.23 45.06 -31.42
N LEU A 5 -11.80 43.80 -31.37
CA LEU A 5 -10.94 43.06 -32.31
C LEU A 5 -11.44 41.59 -32.21
N GLY A 6 -12.14 41.00 -33.19
CA GLY A 6 -11.62 40.49 -34.47
C GLY A 6 -11.48 38.95 -34.36
N PRO A 7 -12.34 38.13 -35.01
CA PRO A 7 -12.32 36.67 -34.88
C PRO A 7 -11.43 36.07 -35.96
N ASP A 8 -10.25 35.57 -35.61
CA ASP A 8 -9.50 34.61 -36.43
C ASP A 8 -8.28 34.10 -35.63
N ALA A 9 -8.44 32.95 -35.00
CA ALA A 9 -7.34 32.09 -34.61
C ALA A 9 -7.80 30.64 -34.82
N GLN A 10 -7.52 30.14 -36.02
CA GLN A 10 -7.72 28.76 -36.41
C GLN A 10 -7.03 27.84 -35.40
N ALA A 11 -7.81 26.99 -34.74
CA ALA A 11 -7.29 25.86 -34.00
C ALA A 11 -6.53 24.95 -34.98
N PRO A 12 -5.31 24.47 -34.66
CA PRO A 12 -4.70 23.42 -35.45
C PRO A 12 -5.48 22.12 -35.21
N SER A 13 -6.49 21.90 -36.06
CA SER A 13 -7.06 20.58 -36.30
C SER A 13 -6.05 19.79 -37.12
N ARG A 14 -5.63 18.64 -36.59
CA ARG A 14 -5.14 17.45 -37.31
C ARG A 14 -4.82 16.38 -36.26
N ILE A 15 -5.88 15.79 -35.71
CA ILE A 15 -5.80 14.39 -35.29
C ILE A 15 -5.83 13.60 -36.61
N PRO A 16 -4.89 12.70 -36.88
CA PRO A 16 -4.95 11.86 -38.08
C PRO A 16 -6.21 10.99 -38.01
N GLU A 17 -7.15 11.18 -38.94
CA GLU A 17 -8.40 10.39 -39.07
C GLU A 17 -8.17 8.92 -39.51
N HIS A 18 -6.94 8.41 -39.47
CA HIS A 18 -6.58 7.08 -39.96
C HIS A 18 -5.68 6.28 -39.00
N CYS A 19 -6.02 6.27 -37.71
CA CYS A 19 -5.67 5.15 -36.83
C CYS A 19 -6.92 4.30 -36.62
N GLY A 20 -7.31 3.53 -37.64
CA GLY A 20 -8.32 2.50 -37.46
C GLY A 20 -7.87 1.57 -36.33
N LEU A 21 -8.73 1.36 -35.33
CA LEU A 21 -8.47 0.32 -34.33
C LEU A 21 -8.25 -1.00 -35.09
N PRO A 22 -7.19 -1.77 -34.78
CA PRO A 22 -6.96 -3.06 -35.43
C PRO A 22 -8.22 -3.93 -35.31
N GLU A 23 -8.59 -4.61 -36.41
CA GLU A 23 -9.74 -5.52 -36.44
C GLU A 23 -9.65 -6.52 -35.28
N THR A 24 -10.74 -6.61 -34.52
CA THR A 24 -10.82 -7.41 -33.31
C THR A 24 -10.82 -8.91 -33.65
N LYS A 25 -9.72 -9.61 -33.37
CA LYS A 25 -9.80 -11.06 -33.20
C LYS A 25 -10.57 -11.33 -31.90
N ALA A 26 -11.77 -11.92 -32.04
CA ALA A 26 -12.60 -12.32 -30.91
C ALA A 26 -11.81 -13.24 -29.94
N LEU A 27 -12.16 -13.16 -28.65
CA LEU A 27 -11.59 -14.04 -27.62
C LEU A 27 -11.68 -15.51 -28.06
N PRO A 28 -10.65 -16.34 -27.77
CA PRO A 28 -10.61 -17.72 -28.23
C PRO A 28 -11.82 -18.53 -27.75
N VAL A 29 -12.48 -19.24 -28.67
CA VAL A 29 -13.61 -20.14 -28.39
C VAL A 29 -13.13 -21.60 -28.33
N LYS A 30 -13.47 -22.26 -27.21
CA LYS A 30 -13.36 -23.71 -26.89
C LYS A 30 -12.10 -24.49 -27.31
N GLY A 31 -11.19 -24.64 -26.34
CA GLY A 31 -10.34 -25.82 -26.10
C GLY A 31 -10.65 -26.45 -24.73
N SER A 32 -10.30 -27.74 -24.55
CA SER A 32 -10.84 -28.66 -23.53
C SER A 32 -10.10 -28.74 -22.18
N ASP A 33 -9.17 -27.83 -21.85
CA ASP A 33 -8.40 -27.93 -20.61
C ASP A 33 -8.60 -26.69 -19.71
N ARG A 34 -9.49 -26.81 -18.72
CA ARG A 34 -10.01 -25.67 -17.93
C ARG A 34 -8.94 -25.00 -17.05
N GLY A 35 -7.94 -25.74 -16.57
CA GLY A 35 -6.89 -25.18 -15.70
C GLY A 35 -5.81 -24.42 -16.48
N ALA A 36 -5.49 -24.87 -17.68
CA ALA A 36 -4.35 -24.37 -18.46
C ALA A 36 -4.55 -22.93 -18.99
N TRP A 37 -5.77 -22.51 -19.29
CA TRP A 37 -6.02 -21.17 -19.87
C TRP A 37 -6.15 -20.06 -18.81
N GLU A 38 -6.53 -20.37 -17.57
CA GLU A 38 -6.71 -19.37 -16.53
C GLU A 38 -5.40 -18.88 -15.91
N GLN A 39 -4.39 -19.76 -15.87
CA GLN A 39 -3.11 -19.57 -15.18
C GLN A 39 -1.89 -19.88 -16.06
N GLY A 40 -2.11 -20.17 -17.34
CA GLY A 40 -1.03 -20.47 -18.29
C GLY A 40 0.03 -19.36 -18.39
N PRO A 41 1.17 -19.63 -19.03
CA PRO A 41 2.18 -18.61 -19.31
C PRO A 41 1.57 -17.49 -20.15
N LEU A 42 2.12 -16.29 -20.05
CA LEU A 42 1.68 -15.17 -20.86
C LEU A 42 2.05 -15.42 -22.34
N GLU A 43 1.05 -15.40 -23.21
CA GLU A 43 1.24 -15.58 -24.65
C GLU A 43 1.78 -14.30 -25.27
N LEU A 44 3.10 -14.13 -25.29
CA LEU A 44 3.75 -12.86 -25.61
C LEU A 44 3.27 -12.19 -26.93
N PRO A 45 3.12 -12.90 -28.07
CA PRO A 45 2.62 -12.27 -29.29
C PRO A 45 1.22 -11.65 -29.11
N ARG A 46 0.33 -12.37 -28.43
CA ARG A 46 -1.02 -11.89 -28.15
C ARG A 46 -1.03 -10.80 -27.08
N LEU A 47 -0.20 -10.92 -26.04
CA LEU A 47 -0.05 -9.91 -25.01
C LEU A 47 0.27 -8.54 -25.63
N ARG A 48 1.24 -8.49 -26.54
CA ARG A 48 1.62 -7.25 -27.24
C ARG A 48 0.47 -6.63 -28.03
N GLU A 49 -0.16 -7.43 -28.88
CA GLU A 49 -1.32 -6.98 -29.68
C GLU A 49 -2.43 -6.41 -28.78
N ARG A 50 -2.78 -7.12 -27.71
CA ARG A 50 -3.88 -6.72 -26.82
C ARG A 50 -3.51 -5.54 -25.92
N VAL A 51 -2.25 -5.41 -25.50
CA VAL A 51 -1.78 -4.25 -24.73
C VAL A 51 -1.94 -2.97 -25.54
N GLN A 52 -1.55 -2.97 -26.82
CA GLN A 52 -1.73 -1.81 -27.70
C GLN A 52 -3.21 -1.44 -27.83
N PHE A 53 -4.08 -2.43 -28.07
CA PHE A 53 -5.53 -2.23 -28.15
C PHE A 53 -6.09 -1.54 -26.90
N TYR A 54 -5.75 -2.05 -25.71
CA TYR A 54 -6.24 -1.47 -24.46
C TYR A 54 -5.60 -0.12 -24.14
N ALA A 55 -4.33 0.10 -24.50
CA ALA A 55 -3.68 1.39 -24.32
C ALA A 55 -4.31 2.49 -25.19
N LEU A 56 -4.64 2.18 -26.45
CA LEU A 56 -5.40 3.08 -27.32
C LEU A 56 -6.78 3.40 -26.73
N ARG A 57 -7.48 2.38 -26.22
CA ARG A 57 -8.78 2.56 -25.55
C ARG A 57 -8.68 3.35 -24.24
N ALA A 58 -7.55 3.28 -23.56
CA ALA A 58 -7.24 4.09 -22.38
C ALA A 58 -6.88 5.54 -22.74
N HIS A 59 -6.83 5.89 -24.03
CA HIS A 59 -6.31 7.16 -24.53
C HIS A 59 -4.86 7.42 -24.08
N ALA A 60 -4.03 6.37 -24.04
CA ALA A 60 -2.61 6.50 -23.77
C ALA A 60 -1.90 7.25 -24.91
N ASP A 61 -0.87 8.00 -24.58
CA ASP A 61 -0.02 8.71 -25.52
C ASP A 61 0.74 7.72 -26.40
N ALA A 62 0.95 8.08 -27.66
CA ALA A 62 1.58 7.21 -28.65
C ALA A 62 2.98 6.71 -28.24
N ASP A 63 3.75 7.55 -27.55
CA ASP A 63 5.09 7.18 -27.08
C ASP A 63 5.04 6.18 -25.90
N LEU A 64 4.01 6.22 -25.06
CA LEU A 64 3.80 5.24 -24.00
C LEU A 64 3.30 3.89 -24.55
N ILE A 65 2.50 3.92 -25.61
CA ILE A 65 2.12 2.70 -26.34
C ILE A 65 3.36 2.05 -26.95
N ALA A 66 4.22 2.84 -27.61
CA ALA A 66 5.49 2.34 -28.16
C ALA A 66 6.41 1.79 -27.06
N ALA A 67 6.47 2.45 -25.91
CA ALA A 67 7.28 2.02 -24.78
C ALA A 67 6.81 0.69 -24.16
N LEU A 68 5.49 0.43 -24.11
CA LEU A 68 4.96 -0.88 -23.70
C LEU A 68 5.46 -1.98 -24.64
N ASP A 69 5.44 -1.71 -25.94
CA ASP A 69 5.91 -2.64 -26.96
C ASP A 69 7.42 -2.91 -26.82
N GLU A 70 8.22 -1.86 -26.67
CA GLU A 70 9.66 -1.95 -26.43
C GLU A 70 9.96 -2.75 -25.14
N MET A 71 9.23 -2.47 -24.06
CA MET A 71 9.39 -3.19 -22.80
C MET A 71 9.11 -4.68 -22.98
N LEU A 72 8.01 -5.04 -23.62
CA LEU A 72 7.62 -6.44 -23.86
C LEU A 72 8.58 -7.16 -24.83
N ASP A 73 9.16 -6.43 -25.79
CA ASP A 73 10.15 -6.98 -26.72
C ASP A 73 11.55 -7.11 -26.15
N SER A 74 11.88 -6.34 -25.11
CA SER A 74 13.18 -6.41 -24.45
C SER A 74 13.48 -7.80 -23.87
N PRO A 75 14.76 -8.22 -23.79
CA PRO A 75 15.13 -9.50 -23.17
C PRO A 75 14.56 -9.67 -21.76
N LEU A 76 14.56 -8.59 -20.98
CA LEU A 76 14.00 -8.57 -19.62
C LEU A 76 12.47 -8.74 -19.61
N GLY A 77 11.75 -8.04 -20.49
CA GLY A 77 10.29 -8.19 -20.60
C GLY A 77 9.88 -9.58 -21.03
N ARG A 78 10.60 -10.18 -22.00
CA ARG A 78 10.40 -11.57 -22.43
C ARG A 78 10.62 -12.56 -21.28
N ARG A 79 11.68 -12.37 -20.49
CA ARG A 79 11.96 -13.20 -19.31
C ARG A 79 10.86 -13.08 -18.25
N VAL A 80 10.41 -11.86 -17.96
CA VAL A 80 9.31 -11.64 -17.00
C VAL A 80 8.03 -12.31 -17.49
N ALA A 81 7.67 -12.15 -18.77
CA ALA A 81 6.48 -12.78 -19.34
C ALA A 81 6.55 -14.32 -19.32
N ALA A 82 7.75 -14.89 -19.43
CA ALA A 82 8.01 -16.33 -19.37
C ALA A 82 8.21 -16.88 -17.95
N THR A 83 8.08 -16.06 -16.90
CA THR A 83 8.29 -16.52 -15.52
C THR A 83 7.22 -17.55 -15.14
N SER A 84 7.66 -18.70 -14.62
CA SER A 84 6.77 -19.80 -14.25
C SER A 84 5.89 -19.43 -13.06
N GLU A 85 4.69 -20.01 -12.95
CA GLU A 85 3.84 -19.81 -11.78
C GLU A 85 4.54 -20.27 -10.50
N ALA A 86 5.32 -21.36 -10.57
CA ALA A 86 6.13 -21.86 -9.45
C ALA A 86 7.13 -20.80 -8.93
N ASP A 87 7.80 -20.08 -9.83
CA ASP A 87 8.69 -18.98 -9.44
C ASP A 87 7.91 -17.79 -8.87
N LEU A 88 6.74 -17.45 -9.45
CA LEU A 88 5.89 -16.36 -8.97
C LEU A 88 5.30 -16.64 -7.57
N VAL A 89 5.10 -17.91 -7.21
CA VAL A 89 4.60 -18.31 -5.88
C VAL A 89 5.68 -18.69 -4.89
N ALA A 90 6.95 -18.67 -5.28
CA ALA A 90 8.07 -19.02 -4.42
C ALA A 90 8.39 -17.96 -3.35
N LEU A 91 7.82 -16.76 -3.43
CA LEU A 91 8.07 -15.65 -2.51
C LEU A 91 6.77 -15.12 -1.91
N LEU A 92 6.84 -14.66 -0.67
CA LEU A 92 5.77 -13.87 -0.07
C LEU A 92 5.69 -12.51 -0.76
N LEU A 93 4.47 -12.07 -1.03
CA LEU A 93 4.20 -10.68 -1.37
C LEU A 93 4.25 -9.87 -0.09
N ASN A 94 5.28 -9.04 0.04
CA ASN A 94 5.44 -8.11 1.15
C ASN A 94 5.70 -6.69 0.62
N ASP A 95 5.11 -5.73 1.31
CA ASP A 95 5.42 -4.31 1.13
C ASP A 95 6.61 -3.91 2.01
N ALA A 96 7.37 -2.90 1.59
CA ALA A 96 8.63 -2.49 2.21
C ALA A 96 8.47 -1.92 3.63
N TYR A 97 7.24 -1.54 4.03
CA TYR A 97 6.97 -1.16 5.42
C TYR A 97 7.05 -2.37 6.37
N LYS A 98 6.75 -3.60 5.92
CA LYS A 98 6.72 -4.80 6.76
C LYS A 98 8.07 -5.11 7.41
N PRO A 99 9.21 -5.17 6.68
CA PRO A 99 10.50 -5.41 7.31
C PRO A 99 10.87 -4.40 8.41
N LYS A 100 10.58 -3.10 8.23
CA LYS A 100 10.86 -2.08 9.27
C LYS A 100 9.99 -2.25 10.51
N MET A 101 8.71 -2.59 10.33
CA MET A 101 7.82 -2.91 11.45
C MET A 101 8.25 -4.21 12.14
N HIS A 102 8.73 -5.20 11.40
CA HIS A 102 9.17 -6.47 11.98
C HIS A 102 10.47 -6.34 12.76
N ARG A 103 11.38 -5.44 12.33
CA ARG A 103 12.51 -5.03 13.17
C ARG A 103 12.03 -4.40 14.48
N LEU A 104 11.04 -3.49 14.41
CA LEU A 104 10.43 -2.93 15.62
C LEU A 104 9.85 -4.03 16.51
N TYR A 105 9.10 -4.98 15.95
CA TYR A 105 8.50 -6.08 16.73
C TYR A 105 9.55 -6.96 17.40
N ALA A 106 10.61 -7.32 16.67
CA ALA A 106 11.70 -8.12 17.20
C ALA A 106 12.42 -7.43 18.37
N LEU A 107 12.55 -6.09 18.33
CA LEU A 107 13.30 -5.31 19.33
C LEU A 107 12.45 -4.83 20.51
N SER A 108 11.16 -4.53 20.30
CA SER A 108 10.32 -3.85 21.30
C SER A 108 9.02 -4.59 21.65
N TYR A 109 8.59 -5.58 20.86
CA TYR A 109 7.34 -6.32 21.07
C TYR A 109 7.65 -7.79 21.37
N GLY A 110 8.68 -8.02 22.20
CA GLY A 110 9.04 -9.35 22.69
C GLY A 110 7.85 -10.07 23.30
N GLY A 111 7.50 -11.24 22.78
CA GLY A 111 6.41 -12.07 23.28
C GLY A 111 4.98 -11.61 22.94
N VAL A 112 4.80 -10.50 22.22
CA VAL A 112 3.46 -10.04 21.82
C VAL A 112 2.88 -10.94 20.74
N THR A 113 1.64 -11.39 20.93
CA THR A 113 0.83 -12.04 19.89
C THR A 113 -0.26 -11.09 19.40
N ALA A 114 -0.76 -11.33 18.18
CA ALA A 114 -1.82 -10.51 17.60
C ALA A 114 -2.75 -11.34 16.71
N ASP A 115 -4.00 -10.89 16.62
CA ASP A 115 -4.96 -11.37 15.64
C ASP A 115 -5.05 -10.40 14.49
N PHE A 116 -4.87 -10.92 13.28
CA PHE A 116 -5.17 -10.22 12.05
C PHE A 116 -6.44 -10.80 11.44
N VAL A 117 -7.39 -9.95 11.07
CA VAL A 117 -8.66 -10.38 10.46
C VAL A 117 -8.76 -9.88 9.03
N LEU A 118 -9.09 -10.80 8.13
CA LEU A 118 -9.44 -10.55 6.73
C LEU A 118 -10.88 -10.07 6.63
N ASN A 119 -11.09 -8.94 5.95
CA ASN A 119 -12.42 -8.41 5.63
C ASN A 119 -12.51 -8.08 4.13
N VAL A 120 -13.46 -8.72 3.44
CA VAL A 120 -13.78 -8.49 2.03
C VAL A 120 -15.04 -7.63 1.94
N ARG A 121 -14.85 -6.31 1.92
CA ARG A 121 -15.91 -5.30 2.08
C ARG A 121 -16.81 -5.14 0.85
N ARG A 122 -16.22 -5.16 -0.35
CA ARG A 122 -16.95 -4.96 -1.61
C ARG A 122 -16.36 -5.83 -2.69
N THR A 123 -17.17 -6.74 -3.24
CA THR A 123 -16.80 -7.60 -4.37
C THR A 123 -18.08 -8.12 -5.02
N PRO A 124 -18.14 -8.29 -6.35
CA PRO A 124 -19.25 -8.99 -6.99
C PRO A 124 -19.26 -10.51 -6.68
N PHE A 125 -18.13 -11.07 -6.21
CA PHE A 125 -17.97 -12.47 -5.82
C PHE A 125 -17.33 -12.55 -4.44
N PRO A 126 -18.13 -12.58 -3.35
CA PRO A 126 -17.61 -12.80 -2.00
C PRO A 126 -17.09 -14.22 -1.81
N LEU A 127 -16.17 -14.41 -0.87
CA LEU A 127 -15.52 -15.71 -0.64
C LEU A 127 -16.52 -16.83 -0.32
N GLN A 128 -17.59 -16.53 0.44
CA GLN A 128 -18.66 -17.48 0.72
C GLN A 128 -19.36 -17.96 -0.55
N ARG A 129 -19.54 -17.08 -1.54
CA ARG A 129 -20.11 -17.43 -2.84
C ARG A 129 -19.18 -18.31 -3.65
N ILE A 130 -17.87 -18.06 -3.61
CA ILE A 130 -16.87 -18.94 -4.24
C ILE A 130 -16.96 -20.33 -3.61
N ARG A 131 -16.98 -20.40 -2.27
CA ARG A 131 -17.09 -21.65 -1.52
C ARG A 131 -18.32 -22.48 -1.88
N SER A 132 -19.47 -21.84 -2.11
CA SER A 132 -20.72 -22.54 -2.44
C SER A 132 -20.92 -22.81 -3.94
N GLU A 133 -20.58 -21.87 -4.82
CA GLU A 133 -20.86 -21.95 -6.27
C GLU A 133 -19.67 -22.48 -7.11
N ASP A 134 -18.46 -22.53 -6.55
CA ASP A 134 -17.22 -22.98 -7.22
C ASP A 134 -16.27 -23.67 -6.22
N PRO A 135 -16.65 -24.85 -5.68
CA PRO A 135 -15.87 -25.56 -4.66
C PRO A 135 -14.47 -25.98 -5.14
N GLU A 136 -14.28 -26.17 -6.45
CA GLU A 136 -12.96 -26.41 -7.04
C GLU A 136 -12.06 -25.17 -6.89
N LEU A 137 -12.55 -23.98 -7.27
CA LEU A 137 -11.81 -22.73 -7.08
C LEU A 137 -11.54 -22.43 -5.60
N TRP A 138 -12.48 -22.79 -4.72
CA TRP A 138 -12.30 -22.66 -3.28
C TRP A 138 -11.18 -23.57 -2.75
N ALA A 139 -11.13 -24.84 -3.17
CA ALA A 139 -10.07 -25.75 -2.78
C ALA A 139 -8.69 -25.26 -3.26
N GLU A 140 -8.61 -24.71 -4.48
CA GLU A 140 -7.39 -24.07 -4.98
C GLU A 140 -6.99 -22.84 -4.13
N PHE A 141 -7.95 -22.03 -3.69
CA PHE A 141 -7.71 -20.87 -2.83
C PHE A 141 -7.17 -21.29 -1.46
N GLU A 142 -7.80 -22.29 -0.83
CA GLU A 142 -7.34 -22.83 0.46
C GLU A 142 -5.94 -23.43 0.36
N ALA A 143 -5.65 -24.15 -0.73
CA ALA A 143 -4.31 -24.68 -0.99
C ALA A 143 -3.28 -23.56 -1.16
N ALA A 144 -3.61 -22.50 -1.89
CA ALA A 144 -2.71 -21.34 -2.08
C ALA A 144 -2.45 -20.60 -0.76
N VAL A 145 -3.46 -20.42 0.09
CA VAL A 145 -3.31 -19.82 1.43
C VAL A 145 -2.46 -20.71 2.32
N ALA A 146 -2.72 -22.03 2.34
CA ALA A 146 -1.94 -22.98 3.14
C ALA A 146 -0.47 -23.03 2.72
N ALA A 147 -0.18 -22.92 1.41
CA ALA A 147 1.16 -22.92 0.87
C ALA A 147 2.03 -21.75 1.37
N LEU A 148 1.43 -20.60 1.75
CA LEU A 148 2.18 -19.45 2.28
C LEU A 148 3.01 -19.82 3.52
N ARG A 149 2.54 -20.78 4.33
CA ARG A 149 3.24 -21.27 5.53
C ARG A 149 4.57 -21.95 5.23
N SER A 150 4.72 -22.47 4.02
CA SER A 150 5.94 -23.14 3.57
C SER A 150 6.99 -22.16 3.01
N ILE A 151 6.66 -20.87 2.88
CA ILE A 151 7.53 -19.86 2.28
C ILE A 151 8.25 -19.10 3.40
N PRO A 152 9.59 -19.24 3.53
CA PRO A 152 10.36 -18.46 4.49
C PRO A 152 10.23 -16.95 4.21
N PRO A 153 9.88 -16.11 5.20
CA PRO A 153 9.68 -14.68 4.94
C PRO A 153 10.95 -13.89 4.59
N LEU A 154 12.11 -14.35 5.07
CA LEU A 154 13.41 -13.66 4.93
C LEU A 154 14.43 -14.56 4.23
N LYS A 155 14.10 -15.01 3.02
CA LYS A 155 15.08 -15.69 2.14
C LYS A 155 16.27 -14.77 1.85
N ASP A 156 17.43 -15.34 1.57
CA ASP A 156 18.66 -14.58 1.35
C ASP A 156 18.53 -13.55 0.21
N GLU A 157 17.86 -13.91 -0.89
CA GLU A 157 17.59 -12.98 -1.99
C GLU A 157 16.71 -11.77 -1.58
N VAL A 158 15.76 -11.98 -0.67
CA VAL A 158 14.92 -10.90 -0.11
C VAL A 158 15.78 -9.99 0.77
N VAL A 159 16.64 -10.58 1.60
CA VAL A 159 17.52 -9.79 2.48
C VAL A 159 18.55 -9.00 1.67
N ASP A 160 19.09 -9.59 0.60
CA ASP A 160 19.98 -8.89 -0.33
C ASP A 160 19.30 -7.67 -0.95
N VAL A 161 18.05 -7.81 -1.39
CA VAL A 161 17.25 -6.71 -1.93
C VAL A 161 16.96 -5.63 -0.89
N LEU A 162 16.62 -6.00 0.34
CA LEU A 162 16.39 -5.03 1.42
C LEU A 162 17.67 -4.22 1.73
N ARG A 163 18.82 -4.88 1.77
CA ARG A 163 20.10 -4.19 1.95
C ARG A 163 20.41 -3.28 0.76
N LEU A 164 20.19 -3.75 -0.47
CA LEU A 164 20.60 -3.05 -1.69
C LEU A 164 19.69 -1.87 -2.07
N HIS A 165 18.37 -2.04 -1.97
CA HIS A 165 17.37 -1.06 -2.45
C HIS A 165 16.67 -0.31 -1.32
N TYR A 166 16.91 -0.70 -0.06
CA TYR A 166 16.27 -0.09 1.10
C TYR A 166 17.25 0.31 2.21
N SER A 167 18.55 0.09 2.01
CA SER A 167 19.61 0.32 3.01
C SER A 167 19.25 -0.29 4.37
N PHE A 168 18.69 -1.49 4.35
CA PHE A 168 18.11 -2.12 5.53
C PHE A 168 18.83 -3.45 5.84
N ASP A 169 19.60 -3.45 6.91
CA ASP A 169 20.20 -4.68 7.43
C ASP A 169 19.20 -5.44 8.28
N VAL A 170 18.99 -6.72 8.01
CA VAL A 170 18.04 -7.52 8.79
C VAL A 170 18.72 -8.01 10.09
N PRO A 171 18.25 -7.62 11.29
CA PRO A 171 18.88 -8.04 12.54
C PRO A 171 18.78 -9.55 12.78
N ALA A 172 19.73 -10.11 13.53
CA ALA A 172 19.74 -11.53 13.88
C ALA A 172 18.44 -11.99 14.55
N ALA A 173 17.98 -11.25 15.57
CA ALA A 173 16.73 -11.54 16.27
C ALA A 173 15.50 -11.58 15.33
N MET A 174 15.46 -10.72 14.31
CA MET A 174 14.39 -10.73 13.31
C MET A 174 14.46 -11.98 12.41
N ARG A 175 15.68 -12.40 12.01
CA ARG A 175 15.88 -13.64 11.24
C ARG A 175 15.52 -14.88 12.04
N GLU A 176 15.96 -14.95 13.29
CA GLU A 176 15.68 -16.06 14.20
C GLU A 176 14.18 -16.24 14.41
N ARG A 177 13.45 -15.15 14.67
CA ARG A 177 12.00 -15.18 14.83
C ARG A 177 11.27 -15.56 13.54
N ALA A 178 11.69 -15.02 12.39
CA ALA A 178 11.12 -15.42 11.11
C ALA A 178 11.36 -16.90 10.78
N ALA A 179 12.52 -17.46 11.17
CA ALA A 179 12.81 -18.88 11.03
C ALA A 179 12.01 -19.75 12.02
N ALA A 180 11.81 -19.27 13.25
CA ALA A 180 11.09 -20.00 14.28
C ALA A 180 9.57 -20.04 14.05
N TYR A 181 8.99 -18.91 13.62
CA TYR A 181 7.52 -18.74 13.56
C TYR A 181 6.99 -18.76 12.12
N GLY A 182 7.78 -18.34 11.14
CA GLY A 182 7.37 -18.29 9.74
C GLY A 182 6.15 -17.40 9.50
N VAL A 183 5.17 -17.92 8.76
CA VAL A 183 3.88 -17.27 8.49
C VAL A 183 2.80 -17.97 9.31
N ALA A 184 2.03 -17.19 10.06
CA ALA A 184 0.96 -17.72 10.90
C ALA A 184 -0.15 -18.36 10.04
N PRO A 185 -0.80 -19.44 10.52
CA PRO A 185 -1.92 -20.06 9.82
C PRO A 185 -3.14 -19.13 9.77
N LEU A 186 -3.99 -19.34 8.76
CA LEU A 186 -5.30 -18.69 8.65
C LEU A 186 -6.39 -19.68 9.08
N HIS A 187 -7.28 -19.25 9.97
CA HIS A 187 -8.41 -20.01 10.46
C HIS A 187 -9.71 -19.29 10.11
N TRP A 188 -10.74 -20.05 9.71
CA TRP A 188 -12.07 -19.51 9.45
C TRP A 188 -12.92 -19.60 10.71
N GLU A 189 -13.42 -18.48 11.18
CA GLU A 189 -14.32 -18.38 12.32
C GLU A 189 -15.68 -17.86 11.85
N GLN A 190 -16.76 -18.43 12.38
CA GLN A 190 -18.11 -17.95 12.13
C GLN A 190 -18.42 -16.82 13.12
N LEU A 191 -18.79 -15.66 12.59
CA LEU A 191 -19.19 -14.49 13.36
C LEU A 191 -20.63 -14.64 13.87
N THR A 192 -20.99 -13.83 14.87
CA THR A 192 -22.31 -13.85 15.53
C THR A 192 -23.50 -13.56 14.62
N ASP A 193 -23.27 -12.89 13.48
CA ASP A 193 -24.28 -12.60 12.45
C ASP A 193 -24.36 -13.68 11.36
N GLY A 194 -23.58 -14.76 11.49
CA GLY A 194 -23.49 -15.84 10.51
C GLY A 194 -22.48 -15.62 9.39
N GLU A 195 -21.81 -14.46 9.34
CA GLU A 195 -20.69 -14.23 8.42
C GLU A 195 -19.46 -15.06 8.82
N HIS A 196 -18.47 -15.17 7.93
CA HIS A 196 -17.20 -15.85 8.23
C HIS A 196 -16.05 -14.86 8.16
N ALA A 197 -15.22 -14.83 9.20
CA ALA A 197 -13.96 -14.09 9.22
C ALA A 197 -12.78 -15.06 9.07
N ALA A 198 -11.76 -14.65 8.33
CA ALA A 198 -10.49 -15.37 8.29
C ALA A 198 -9.51 -14.68 9.24
N ILE A 199 -8.95 -15.43 10.19
CA ILE A 199 -8.14 -14.92 11.29
C ILE A 199 -6.76 -15.55 11.25
N SER A 200 -5.73 -14.73 11.34
CA SER A 200 -4.35 -15.16 11.53
C SER A 200 -3.90 -14.77 12.93
N HIS A 201 -3.56 -15.78 13.73
CA HIS A 201 -3.12 -15.62 15.12
C HIS A 201 -1.69 -16.12 15.30
N GLY A 202 -0.88 -15.39 16.06
CA GLY A 202 0.45 -15.82 16.48
C GLY A 202 1.31 -14.67 16.93
N PRO A 203 2.64 -14.88 17.07
CA PRO A 203 3.60 -13.79 17.26
C PRO A 203 3.36 -12.68 16.24
N VAL A 204 3.40 -11.42 16.68
CA VAL A 204 2.93 -10.28 15.88
C VAL A 204 3.57 -10.21 14.49
N GLU A 205 4.86 -10.51 14.34
CA GLU A 205 5.54 -10.56 13.04
C GLU A 205 5.00 -11.68 12.13
N SER A 206 4.74 -12.85 12.71
CA SER A 206 4.23 -14.04 12.01
C SER A 206 2.80 -13.82 11.52
N ALA A 207 1.95 -13.21 12.35
CA ALA A 207 0.59 -12.82 11.98
C ALA A 207 0.58 -11.64 10.99
N SER A 208 1.52 -10.71 11.11
CA SER A 208 1.64 -9.56 10.21
C SER A 208 2.08 -9.95 8.79
N HIS A 209 2.82 -11.05 8.61
CA HIS A 209 3.23 -11.55 7.28
C HIS A 209 2.07 -11.92 6.35
N VAL A 210 0.90 -12.31 6.88
CA VAL A 210 -0.20 -12.75 6.01
C VAL A 210 -0.87 -11.60 5.26
N GLU A 211 -0.78 -10.35 5.74
CA GLU A 211 -1.61 -9.23 5.25
C GLU A 211 -1.53 -9.10 3.72
N THR A 212 -0.36 -8.79 3.17
CA THR A 212 -0.22 -8.46 1.74
C THR A 212 -0.43 -9.68 0.84
N SER A 213 0.03 -10.87 1.27
CA SER A 213 -0.08 -12.10 0.47
C SER A 213 -1.51 -12.64 0.43
N VAL A 214 -2.22 -12.69 1.56
CA VAL A 214 -3.61 -13.17 1.60
C VAL A 214 -4.55 -12.21 0.89
N THR A 215 -4.42 -10.89 1.08
CA THR A 215 -5.28 -9.94 0.37
C THR A 215 -5.05 -10.00 -1.15
N GLN A 216 -3.82 -10.27 -1.61
CA GLN A 216 -3.53 -10.50 -3.02
C GLN A 216 -4.19 -11.78 -3.53
N LEU A 217 -4.11 -12.89 -2.80
CA LEU A 217 -4.79 -14.13 -3.19
C LEU A 217 -6.31 -13.92 -3.26
N VAL A 218 -6.92 -13.24 -2.30
CA VAL A 218 -8.35 -12.89 -2.38
C VAL A 218 -8.64 -12.08 -3.64
N GLN A 219 -7.83 -11.08 -3.96
CA GLN A 219 -8.00 -10.29 -5.17
C GLN A 219 -7.91 -11.16 -6.44
N GLN A 220 -6.91 -12.03 -6.54
CA GLN A 220 -6.74 -12.93 -7.68
C GLN A 220 -7.93 -13.90 -7.82
N PHE A 221 -8.32 -14.56 -6.73
CA PHE A 221 -9.37 -15.58 -6.75
C PHE A 221 -10.78 -14.99 -6.96
N THR A 222 -11.04 -13.79 -6.46
CA THR A 222 -12.32 -13.09 -6.76
C THR A 222 -12.41 -12.64 -8.22
N ILE A 223 -11.30 -12.31 -8.88
CA ILE A 223 -11.26 -12.08 -10.33
C ILE A 223 -11.46 -13.39 -11.11
N ARG A 224 -10.78 -14.48 -10.70
CA ARG A 224 -10.97 -15.79 -11.32
C ARG A 224 -12.41 -16.28 -11.23
N ALA A 225 -13.07 -16.08 -10.08
CA ALA A 225 -14.48 -16.41 -9.90
C ALA A 225 -15.40 -15.64 -10.87
N GLN A 226 -15.16 -14.34 -11.08
CA GLN A 226 -15.89 -13.55 -12.07
C GLN A 226 -15.71 -14.10 -13.48
N VAL A 227 -14.47 -14.44 -13.86
CA VAL A 227 -14.16 -15.01 -15.17
C VAL A 227 -14.83 -16.37 -15.36
N ARG A 228 -14.77 -17.28 -14.37
CA ARG A 228 -15.46 -18.58 -14.41
C ARG A 228 -16.96 -18.44 -14.51
N ALA A 229 -17.54 -17.45 -13.84
CA ALA A 229 -18.97 -17.17 -13.94
C ALA A 229 -19.36 -16.68 -15.34
N LEU A 230 -18.56 -15.80 -15.95
CA LEU A 230 -18.78 -15.33 -17.33
C LEU A 230 -18.67 -16.48 -18.36
N ASP A 231 -17.68 -17.38 -18.22
CA ASP A 231 -17.57 -18.56 -19.10
C ASP A 231 -18.77 -19.49 -18.91
N ARG A 232 -19.17 -19.79 -17.67
CA ARG A 232 -20.30 -20.69 -17.39
C ARG A 232 -21.65 -20.12 -17.85
N GLN A 233 -21.88 -18.82 -17.65
CA GLN A 233 -23.18 -18.19 -17.90
C GLN A 233 -23.33 -17.68 -19.33
N GLN A 234 -22.24 -17.23 -19.94
CA GLN A 234 -22.28 -16.52 -21.22
C GLN A 234 -21.31 -17.07 -22.27
N GLY A 235 -20.49 -18.07 -21.93
CA GLY A 235 -19.47 -18.61 -22.83
C GLY A 235 -18.30 -17.64 -23.11
N ILE A 236 -18.15 -16.60 -22.29
CA ILE A 236 -17.13 -15.55 -22.46
C ILE A 236 -15.87 -15.95 -21.70
N ARG A 237 -14.74 -16.08 -22.42
CA ARG A 237 -13.44 -16.46 -21.85
C ARG A 237 -12.47 -15.30 -21.81
N ILE A 238 -12.21 -14.79 -20.60
CA ILE A 238 -11.20 -13.76 -20.35
C ILE A 238 -10.01 -14.43 -19.66
N ASP A 239 -9.05 -14.91 -20.44
CA ASP A 239 -7.86 -15.60 -19.93
C ASP A 239 -6.85 -14.68 -19.24
N ARG A 240 -5.76 -15.28 -18.73
CA ARG A 240 -4.70 -14.55 -18.04
C ARG A 240 -4.05 -13.48 -18.91
N THR A 241 -3.67 -13.83 -20.14
CA THR A 241 -3.01 -12.92 -21.10
C THR A 241 -3.89 -11.70 -21.35
N GLU A 242 -5.19 -11.91 -21.56
CA GLU A 242 -6.16 -10.84 -21.78
C GLU A 242 -6.27 -9.90 -20.57
N ARG A 243 -6.32 -10.43 -19.35
CA ARG A 243 -6.37 -9.62 -18.12
C ARG A 243 -5.11 -8.79 -17.94
N VAL A 244 -3.93 -9.41 -18.08
CA VAL A 244 -2.65 -8.71 -17.97
C VAL A 244 -2.50 -7.64 -19.05
N ALA A 245 -2.93 -7.93 -20.27
CA ALA A 245 -2.92 -6.97 -21.37
C ALA A 245 -3.78 -5.73 -21.06
N ASN A 246 -5.00 -5.97 -20.55
CA ASN A 246 -5.93 -4.92 -20.18
C ASN A 246 -5.36 -4.04 -19.05
N SER A 247 -4.83 -4.63 -17.99
CA SER A 247 -4.23 -3.87 -16.89
C SER A 247 -3.02 -3.04 -17.33
N LEU A 248 -2.13 -3.58 -18.17
CA LEU A 248 -1.00 -2.83 -18.74
C LEU A 248 -1.45 -1.68 -19.64
N GLY A 249 -2.41 -1.92 -20.53
CA GLY A 249 -2.97 -0.86 -21.38
C GLY A 249 -3.64 0.24 -20.57
N SER A 250 -4.42 -0.14 -19.55
CA SER A 250 -5.03 0.81 -18.61
C SER A 250 -3.97 1.62 -17.85
N LEU A 251 -2.88 0.98 -17.42
CA LEU A 251 -1.77 1.64 -16.73
C LEU A 251 -1.08 2.70 -17.60
N ALA A 252 -0.92 2.44 -18.91
CA ALA A 252 -0.38 3.45 -19.82
C ALA A 252 -1.28 4.68 -19.93
N GLY A 253 -2.60 4.50 -19.97
CA GLY A 253 -3.55 5.62 -19.91
C GLY A 253 -3.45 6.40 -18.59
N VAL A 254 -3.28 5.70 -17.46
CA VAL A 254 -3.01 6.34 -16.16
C VAL A 254 -1.71 7.16 -16.22
N ALA A 255 -0.62 6.59 -16.74
CA ALA A 255 0.67 7.27 -16.84
C ALA A 255 0.59 8.52 -17.74
N SER A 256 -0.11 8.45 -18.87
CA SER A 256 -0.37 9.61 -19.74
C SER A 256 -1.04 10.75 -18.99
N ARG A 257 -2.14 10.45 -18.30
CA ARG A 257 -2.88 11.46 -17.55
C ARG A 257 -2.04 12.08 -16.42
N LEU A 258 -1.20 11.28 -15.77
CA LEU A 258 -0.30 11.77 -14.70
C LEU A 258 0.87 12.62 -15.22
N ARG A 259 1.09 12.76 -16.54
CA ARG A 259 2.06 13.73 -17.07
C ARG A 259 1.68 15.17 -16.79
N ALA A 260 0.39 15.42 -16.49
CA ALA A 260 -0.10 16.73 -16.07
C ALA A 260 0.26 17.10 -14.61
N LEU A 261 0.97 16.22 -13.87
CA LEU A 261 1.39 16.52 -12.51
C LEU A 261 2.34 17.73 -12.46
N PRO A 262 2.22 18.62 -11.46
CA PRO A 262 3.14 19.72 -11.28
C PRO A 262 4.60 19.25 -11.13
N PRO A 263 5.59 20.00 -11.65
CA PRO A 263 7.00 19.69 -11.46
C PRO A 263 7.35 19.52 -9.96
N GLY A 264 8.14 18.50 -9.65
CA GLY A 264 8.61 18.22 -8.29
C GLY A 264 7.69 17.31 -7.46
N VAL A 265 6.44 17.06 -7.89
CA VAL A 265 5.59 16.04 -7.26
C VAL A 265 6.16 14.65 -7.57
N LYS A 266 6.37 13.85 -6.52
CA LYS A 266 6.85 12.48 -6.64
C LYS A 266 5.68 11.49 -6.67
N THR A 267 5.84 10.40 -7.40
CA THR A 267 4.90 9.27 -7.36
C THR A 267 5.58 8.07 -6.72
N ALA A 268 4.85 7.34 -5.88
CA ALA A 268 5.32 6.09 -5.28
C ALA A 268 4.30 4.98 -5.55
N LEU A 269 4.79 3.86 -6.05
CA LEU A 269 3.94 2.72 -6.38
C LEU A 269 3.72 1.86 -5.12
N PHE A 270 2.54 1.93 -4.51
CA PHE A 270 2.15 1.10 -3.35
C PHE A 270 1.48 -0.20 -3.81
N ALA A 271 2.21 -0.97 -4.62
CA ALA A 271 1.70 -2.17 -5.28
C ALA A 271 1.99 -3.46 -4.48
N GLY A 272 1.04 -4.41 -4.54
CA GLY A 272 1.19 -5.73 -3.94
C GLY A 272 -0.13 -6.26 -3.40
N ARG A 273 -0.66 -5.64 -2.34
CA ARG A 273 -1.80 -6.20 -1.57
C ARG A 273 -3.11 -6.40 -2.35
N ARG A 274 -3.32 -5.67 -3.44
CA ARG A 274 -4.51 -5.78 -4.31
C ARG A 274 -4.12 -6.01 -5.77
N ILE A 275 -2.97 -6.62 -6.04
CA ILE A 275 -2.62 -6.95 -7.41
C ILE A 275 -3.45 -8.15 -7.90
N THR A 276 -3.93 -8.11 -9.13
CA THR A 276 -4.75 -9.16 -9.75
C THR A 276 -3.92 -10.32 -10.30
N ASP A 277 -2.66 -10.06 -10.68
CA ASP A 277 -1.73 -11.04 -11.22
C ASP A 277 -0.28 -10.72 -10.83
N ARG A 278 0.50 -11.73 -10.45
CA ARG A 278 1.88 -11.55 -10.00
C ARG A 278 2.86 -11.28 -11.15
N GLY A 279 2.60 -11.81 -12.34
CA GLY A 279 3.36 -11.47 -13.55
C GLY A 279 3.07 -10.04 -13.99
N TYR A 280 1.81 -9.61 -13.90
CA TYR A 280 1.45 -8.20 -14.09
C TYR A 280 2.21 -7.28 -13.12
N LEU A 281 2.31 -7.64 -11.83
CA LEU A 281 3.07 -6.84 -10.85
C LEU A 281 4.50 -6.55 -11.33
N LEU A 282 5.19 -7.53 -11.91
CA LEU A 282 6.55 -7.36 -12.41
C LEU A 282 6.60 -6.41 -13.62
N LEU A 283 5.70 -6.61 -14.59
CA LEU A 283 5.60 -5.76 -15.79
C LEU A 283 5.19 -4.33 -15.45
N GLN A 284 4.27 -4.15 -14.49
CA GLN A 284 3.87 -2.85 -13.94
C GLN A 284 5.06 -2.12 -13.35
N ASN A 285 5.88 -2.79 -12.52
CA ASN A 285 7.04 -2.15 -11.91
C ASN A 285 8.09 -1.75 -12.96
N LEU A 286 8.35 -2.59 -13.98
CA LEU A 286 9.23 -2.26 -15.09
C LEU A 286 8.73 -1.04 -15.88
N PHE A 287 7.43 -0.99 -16.19
CA PHE A 287 6.84 0.12 -16.92
C PHE A 287 6.88 1.42 -16.11
N CYS A 288 6.37 1.39 -14.87
CA CYS A 288 6.28 2.58 -14.03
C CYS A 288 7.64 3.20 -13.74
N GLN A 289 8.68 2.38 -13.56
CA GLN A 289 10.00 2.88 -13.20
C GLN A 289 10.63 3.78 -14.27
N ARG A 290 10.23 3.64 -15.54
CA ARG A 290 10.68 4.50 -16.65
C ARG A 290 9.66 5.56 -17.05
N HIS A 291 8.37 5.26 -16.91
CA HIS A 291 7.32 6.04 -17.57
C HIS A 291 6.35 6.73 -16.62
N LEU A 292 6.39 6.42 -15.32
CA LEU A 292 5.56 7.11 -14.33
C LEU A 292 6.21 8.46 -13.96
N PRO A 293 5.51 9.60 -14.13
CA PRO A 293 6.08 10.91 -13.81
C PRO A 293 6.47 11.04 -12.35
N GLY A 294 7.67 11.56 -12.08
CA GLY A 294 8.18 11.73 -10.72
C GLY A 294 8.38 10.41 -9.95
N TYR A 295 8.53 9.27 -10.65
CA TYR A 295 8.67 7.96 -10.02
C TYR A 295 9.78 7.97 -8.97
N SER A 296 9.40 7.60 -7.76
CA SER A 296 10.27 7.61 -6.58
C SER A 296 10.45 6.24 -5.96
N GLY A 297 9.93 5.17 -6.56
CA GLY A 297 10.10 3.80 -6.11
C GLY A 297 8.78 3.05 -5.88
N THR A 298 8.92 1.83 -5.36
CA THR A 298 7.84 0.87 -5.16
C THR A 298 7.83 0.32 -3.73
N SER A 299 6.67 -0.03 -3.20
CA SER A 299 6.58 -0.74 -1.93
C SER A 299 6.88 -2.23 -2.09
N SER A 300 6.78 -2.81 -3.29
CA SER A 300 6.80 -4.26 -3.44
C SER A 300 8.21 -4.86 -3.33
N VAL A 301 8.57 -5.39 -2.16
CA VAL A 301 9.82 -6.14 -1.98
C VAL A 301 9.87 -7.37 -2.90
N TYR A 302 8.72 -8.00 -3.08
CA TYR A 302 8.52 -9.12 -4.01
C TYR A 302 8.92 -8.75 -5.45
N ALA A 303 8.38 -7.64 -5.97
CA ALA A 303 8.65 -7.25 -7.35
C ALA A 303 10.13 -6.93 -7.55
N VAL A 304 10.73 -6.19 -6.61
CA VAL A 304 12.15 -5.83 -6.68
C VAL A 304 13.02 -7.08 -6.64
N THR A 305 12.70 -8.06 -5.80
CA THR A 305 13.46 -9.32 -5.68
C THR A 305 13.47 -10.12 -6.98
N LEU A 306 12.29 -10.31 -7.60
CA LEU A 306 12.20 -11.08 -8.85
C LEU A 306 12.79 -10.32 -10.05
N LEU A 307 12.64 -8.99 -10.09
CA LEU A 307 13.26 -8.18 -11.14
C LEU A 307 14.78 -8.16 -11.02
N GLU A 308 15.35 -8.04 -9.81
CA GLU A 308 16.80 -8.18 -9.59
C GLU A 308 17.32 -9.55 -10.04
N ARG A 309 16.59 -10.64 -9.73
CA ARG A 309 16.92 -11.99 -10.21
C ARG A 309 16.90 -12.06 -11.74
N ALA A 310 15.86 -11.51 -12.37
CA ALA A 310 15.73 -11.50 -13.82
C ALA A 310 16.83 -10.66 -14.50
N MET A 311 17.11 -9.46 -13.98
CA MET A 311 18.16 -8.58 -14.50
C MET A 311 19.57 -9.18 -14.33
N ARG A 312 19.83 -9.88 -13.21
CA ARG A 312 21.08 -10.61 -13.00
C ARG A 312 21.24 -11.73 -14.02
N ALA A 313 20.17 -12.46 -14.33
CA ALA A 313 20.18 -13.51 -15.34
C ALA A 313 20.44 -12.98 -16.76
N GLU A 314 20.03 -11.74 -17.04
CA GLU A 314 20.35 -11.01 -18.29
C GLU A 314 21.76 -10.38 -18.28
N GLY A 315 22.55 -10.57 -17.21
CA GLY A 315 23.90 -10.03 -17.12
C GLY A 315 23.99 -8.53 -16.89
N ILE A 316 22.89 -7.86 -16.52
CA ILE A 316 22.86 -6.42 -16.25
C ILE A 316 23.75 -6.12 -15.02
N PRO A 317 24.72 -5.19 -15.07
CA PRO A 317 25.61 -4.89 -13.94
C PRO A 317 24.91 -4.32 -12.70
N ALA A 318 25.43 -4.61 -11.51
CA ALA A 318 24.80 -4.21 -10.24
C ALA A 318 24.45 -2.71 -10.10
N PRO A 319 25.31 -1.76 -10.51
CA PRO A 319 24.97 -0.33 -10.44
C PRO A 319 23.80 0.05 -11.35
N GLU A 320 23.64 -0.63 -12.48
CA GLU A 320 22.54 -0.41 -13.41
C GLU A 320 21.24 -1.02 -12.89
N ARG A 321 21.29 -2.22 -12.29
CA ARG A 321 20.10 -2.85 -11.69
C ARG A 321 19.52 -2.03 -10.53
N GLN A 322 20.40 -1.51 -9.66
CA GLN A 322 20.02 -0.59 -8.58
C GLN A 322 19.23 0.64 -9.07
N ARG A 323 19.64 1.20 -10.21
CA ARG A 323 18.93 2.33 -10.84
C ARG A 323 17.67 1.88 -11.58
N SER A 324 17.69 0.67 -12.12
CA SER A 324 16.66 0.08 -13.00
C SER A 324 15.47 -0.54 -12.28
N VAL A 325 15.55 -0.85 -10.99
CA VAL A 325 14.39 -1.35 -10.23
C VAL A 325 13.81 -0.29 -9.29
N GLY A 326 14.54 0.83 -9.12
CA GLY A 326 14.19 1.91 -8.20
C GLY A 326 14.51 1.56 -6.74
N ARG A 327 14.15 2.50 -5.85
CA ARG A 327 14.26 2.30 -4.39
C ARG A 327 12.98 1.66 -3.83
N LEU A 328 13.13 0.94 -2.72
CA LEU A 328 11.99 0.51 -1.94
C LEU A 328 11.43 1.70 -1.14
N VAL A 329 10.10 1.84 -1.12
CA VAL A 329 9.39 2.89 -0.39
C VAL A 329 8.47 2.23 0.63
N GLY A 330 8.75 2.46 1.90
CA GLY A 330 7.95 1.98 3.01
C GLY A 330 8.02 2.95 4.18
N THR A 331 6.87 3.23 4.77
CA THR A 331 6.71 4.04 5.98
C THR A 331 6.40 3.12 7.16
N LEU A 332 5.73 3.61 8.20
CA LEU A 332 5.01 2.74 9.15
C LEU A 332 3.56 2.49 8.67
N ALA A 333 2.85 1.54 9.29
CA ALA A 333 1.43 1.26 9.02
C ALA A 333 0.60 1.28 10.30
N HIS A 334 -0.73 1.39 10.14
CA HIS A 334 -1.68 1.52 11.25
C HIS A 334 -1.59 0.39 12.28
N GLU A 335 -1.21 -0.82 11.87
CA GLU A 335 -1.10 -1.96 12.78
C GLU A 335 -0.20 -1.66 13.98
N VAL A 336 0.90 -0.90 13.81
CA VAL A 336 1.80 -0.56 14.91
C VAL A 336 1.07 0.28 15.96
N MET A 337 0.38 1.34 15.55
CA MET A 337 -0.35 2.21 16.48
C MET A 337 -1.58 1.51 17.05
N SER A 338 -2.29 0.70 16.26
CA SER A 338 -3.45 -0.05 16.75
C SER A 338 -3.05 -1.06 17.83
N ILE A 339 -1.96 -1.81 17.61
CA ILE A 339 -1.41 -2.76 18.59
C ILE A 339 -0.90 -2.03 19.82
N THR A 340 -0.11 -0.96 19.64
CA THR A 340 0.44 -0.18 20.75
C THR A 340 -0.66 0.49 21.57
N GLY A 341 -1.64 1.07 20.89
CA GLY A 341 -2.80 1.71 21.51
C GLY A 341 -3.59 0.72 22.34
N GLN A 342 -3.85 -0.49 21.84
CA GLN A 342 -4.53 -1.50 22.65
C GLN A 342 -3.73 -1.91 23.89
N LEU A 343 -2.43 -2.17 23.72
CA LEU A 343 -1.58 -2.65 24.80
C LEU A 343 -1.34 -1.57 25.89
N LEU A 344 -1.36 -0.29 25.51
CA LEU A 344 -0.96 0.84 26.35
C LEU A 344 -2.07 1.88 26.57
N ALA A 345 -3.32 1.55 26.28
CA ALA A 345 -4.47 2.47 26.34
C ALA A 345 -4.60 3.21 27.67
N CYS A 346 -4.29 2.54 28.78
CA CYS A 346 -4.37 3.13 30.12
C CYS A 346 -3.49 4.38 30.29
N PHE A 347 -2.40 4.50 29.52
CA PHE A 347 -1.54 5.68 29.55
C PHE A 347 -2.14 6.86 28.79
N ASP A 348 -2.94 6.61 27.75
CA ASP A 348 -3.67 7.66 27.03
C ASP A 348 -4.77 8.26 27.91
N ASP A 349 -5.47 7.43 28.67
CA ASP A 349 -6.47 7.83 29.67
C ASP A 349 -5.82 8.64 30.81
N GLU A 350 -4.71 8.14 31.37
CA GLU A 350 -3.99 8.82 32.44
C GLU A 350 -3.48 10.21 31.99
N ALA A 351 -2.95 10.30 30.76
CA ALA A 351 -2.50 11.55 30.19
C ALA A 351 -3.67 12.55 30.01
N GLY A 352 -4.83 12.06 29.58
CA GLY A 352 -6.05 12.86 29.41
C GLY A 352 -6.69 13.36 30.70
N ALA A 353 -6.51 12.63 31.81
CA ALA A 353 -7.04 13.01 33.12
C ALA A 353 -6.25 14.13 33.82
N ARG A 354 -5.01 14.39 33.39
CA ARG A 354 -4.15 15.42 34.02
C ARG A 354 -4.54 16.83 33.54
N PRO A 355 -4.61 17.84 34.43
CA PRO A 355 -4.81 19.22 34.01
C PRO A 355 -3.67 19.67 33.09
N ASN A 356 -3.98 19.98 31.83
CA ASN A 356 -3.00 20.46 30.87
C ASN A 356 -3.52 21.74 30.21
N PRO A 357 -2.77 22.87 30.25
CA PRO A 357 -3.20 24.13 29.64
C PRO A 357 -3.45 24.03 28.13
N CYS A 358 -2.91 23.00 27.47
CA CYS A 358 -3.14 22.72 26.06
C CYS A 358 -4.34 21.78 25.79
N PHE A 359 -4.89 21.13 26.82
CA PHE A 359 -6.03 20.19 26.70
C PHE A 359 -7.12 20.58 27.70
N THR A 360 -8.12 21.33 27.23
CA THR A 360 -9.22 21.84 28.07
C THR A 360 -10.41 20.88 28.19
N GLY A 361 -10.40 19.73 27.49
CA GLY A 361 -11.43 18.71 27.57
C GLY A 361 -10.82 17.40 28.07
N GLY A 362 -11.08 17.02 29.32
CA GLY A 362 -10.54 15.83 29.96
C GLY A 362 -10.93 14.52 29.27
N GLY A 363 -10.15 14.14 28.25
CA GLY A 363 -10.31 12.94 27.43
C GLY A 363 -8.96 12.42 26.94
N PRO A 364 -8.90 11.19 26.40
CA PRO A 364 -7.64 10.51 26.11
C PRO A 364 -6.76 11.29 25.12
N VAL A 365 -5.45 11.28 25.37
CA VAL A 365 -4.43 11.91 24.52
C VAL A 365 -3.69 10.83 23.75
N ALA A 366 -3.39 11.05 22.47
CA ALA A 366 -2.76 10.06 21.58
C ALA A 366 -1.27 9.75 21.88
N VAL A 367 -0.89 9.53 23.15
CA VAL A 367 0.48 9.31 23.60
C VAL A 367 1.02 7.97 23.11
N SER A 368 0.21 6.91 23.15
CA SER A 368 0.54 5.59 22.63
C SER A 368 0.92 5.63 21.14
N ALA A 369 0.22 6.44 20.36
CA ALA A 369 0.52 6.65 18.94
C ALA A 369 1.85 7.40 18.75
N LEU A 370 2.18 8.39 19.59
CA LEU A 370 3.49 9.05 19.54
C LEU A 370 4.62 8.08 19.91
N LEU A 371 4.43 7.29 20.97
CA LEU A 371 5.41 6.30 21.41
C LEU A 371 5.67 5.26 20.30
N ALA A 372 4.63 4.78 19.62
CA ALA A 372 4.78 3.88 18.47
C ALA A 372 5.68 4.47 17.37
N HIS A 373 5.53 5.76 17.06
CA HIS A 373 6.38 6.44 16.07
C HIS A 373 7.83 6.60 16.57
N LEU A 374 8.02 6.95 17.84
CA LEU A 374 9.36 7.05 18.43
C LEU A 374 10.05 5.68 18.46
N LEU A 375 9.38 4.62 18.89
CA LEU A 375 9.95 3.26 18.86
C LEU A 375 10.30 2.82 17.43
N PHE A 376 9.46 3.18 16.44
CA PHE A 376 9.75 2.91 15.03
C PHE A 376 11.02 3.63 14.56
N LEU A 377 11.19 4.91 14.90
CA LEU A 377 12.41 5.67 14.59
C LEU A 377 13.64 5.12 15.32
N ARG A 378 13.50 4.78 16.61
CA ARG A 378 14.57 4.15 17.40
C ARG A 378 15.07 2.87 16.75
N ALA A 379 14.15 2.02 16.29
CA ALA A 379 14.49 0.76 15.65
C ALA A 379 15.12 0.94 14.26
N ASN A 380 14.69 1.94 13.48
CA ASN A 380 14.99 2.00 12.04
C ASN A 380 15.87 3.18 11.62
N GLY A 381 16.11 4.16 12.48
CA GLY A 381 16.67 5.44 12.09
C GLY A 381 15.74 6.22 11.15
N GLY A 382 16.32 7.00 10.26
CA GLY A 382 15.66 7.70 9.17
C GLY A 382 15.06 9.05 9.55
N LEU A 383 15.68 9.82 10.44
CA LEU A 383 15.15 11.13 10.88
C LEU A 383 14.88 12.11 9.72
N VAL A 384 15.72 12.10 8.68
CA VAL A 384 15.59 12.96 7.47
C VAL A 384 14.39 12.57 6.58
N GLY A 385 13.65 11.52 6.94
CA GLY A 385 12.41 11.11 6.29
C GLY A 385 11.35 10.61 7.26
N ALA A 386 11.47 11.00 8.54
CA ALA A 386 10.56 10.57 9.59
C ALA A 386 9.12 10.92 9.19
N THR A 387 8.30 9.87 9.08
CA THR A 387 6.94 9.97 8.56
C THR A 387 5.94 9.85 9.70
N ALA A 388 5.01 10.80 9.80
CA ALA A 388 3.84 10.72 10.64
C ALA A 388 2.71 9.98 9.91
N LEU A 389 2.07 9.04 10.60
CA LEU A 389 0.81 8.43 10.21
C LEU A 389 -0.23 8.70 11.29
N ALA A 390 -0.85 9.87 11.17
CA ALA A 390 -1.56 10.53 12.26
C ALA A 390 -3.03 10.09 12.40
N ASP A 391 -3.64 9.52 11.36
CA ASP A 391 -5.08 9.23 11.30
C ASP A 391 -5.49 7.92 11.96
N THR A 392 -4.63 7.25 12.75
CA THR A 392 -5.05 6.03 13.45
C THR A 392 -6.18 6.31 14.44
N PHE A 393 -6.03 7.38 15.23
CA PHE A 393 -7.02 7.83 16.20
C PHE A 393 -7.43 9.31 15.95
N GLY A 394 -7.15 9.82 14.75
CA GLY A 394 -7.46 11.17 14.31
C GLY A 394 -6.24 12.10 14.26
N THR A 395 -6.06 12.75 13.11
CA THR A 395 -4.89 13.61 12.83
C THR A 395 -4.84 14.83 13.73
N SER A 396 -5.98 15.44 14.06
CA SER A 396 -6.03 16.59 14.96
C SER A 396 -5.49 16.26 16.35
N ALA A 397 -5.97 15.16 16.95
CA ALA A 397 -5.51 14.71 18.26
C ALA A 397 -4.02 14.36 18.25
N PHE A 398 -3.55 13.67 17.22
CA PHE A 398 -2.14 13.34 17.05
C PHE A 398 -1.27 14.59 16.91
N ALA A 399 -1.63 15.55 16.06
CA ALA A 399 -0.85 16.76 15.83
C ALA A 399 -0.74 17.63 17.09
N MET A 400 -1.84 17.77 17.85
CA MET A 400 -1.83 18.47 19.14
C MET A 400 -0.93 17.77 20.15
N ALA A 401 -1.07 16.44 20.30
CA ALA A 401 -0.23 15.66 21.21
C ALA A 401 1.26 15.75 20.84
N ALA A 402 1.59 15.63 19.55
CA ALA A 402 2.95 15.72 19.05
C ALA A 402 3.58 17.10 19.31
N ALA A 403 2.80 18.18 19.18
CA ALA A 403 3.28 19.54 19.45
C ALA A 403 3.52 19.79 20.94
N ALA A 404 2.71 19.19 21.82
CA ALA A 404 2.85 19.33 23.26
C ALA A 404 3.96 18.42 23.86
N ALA A 405 4.08 17.19 23.37
CA ALA A 405 4.97 16.19 23.93
C ALA A 405 6.44 16.51 23.64
N ARG A 406 7.28 16.54 24.69
CA ARG A 406 8.74 16.55 24.54
C ARG A 406 9.20 15.18 24.09
N VAL A 407 10.25 15.16 23.28
CA VAL A 407 11.00 13.94 22.98
C VAL A 407 11.68 13.48 24.27
N PRO A 408 11.51 12.22 24.71
CA PRO A 408 12.18 11.69 25.89
C PRO A 408 13.70 11.76 25.76
N ASP A 409 14.39 12.08 26.85
CA ASP A 409 15.84 12.19 26.86
C ASP A 409 16.50 10.83 26.55
N GLU A 410 15.89 9.73 26.98
CA GLU A 410 16.28 8.36 26.69
C GLU A 410 16.24 8.07 25.18
N PHE A 411 15.22 8.58 24.48
CA PHE A 411 15.14 8.44 23.02
C PHE A 411 16.26 9.23 22.34
N VAL A 412 16.60 10.42 22.83
CA VAL A 412 17.71 11.22 22.29
C VAL A 412 19.02 10.45 22.43
N ASP A 413 19.27 9.87 23.60
CA ASP A 413 20.47 9.07 23.87
C ASP A 413 20.51 7.79 23.03
N ASP A 414 19.40 7.08 22.90
CA ASP A 414 19.26 5.92 22.03
C ASP A 414 19.56 6.26 20.57
N MET A 415 19.01 7.35 20.04
CA MET A 415 19.25 7.76 18.64
C MET A 415 20.73 8.09 18.41
N ALA A 416 21.38 8.79 19.36
CA ALA A 416 22.80 9.10 19.27
C ALA A 416 23.69 7.85 19.32
N ALA A 417 23.30 6.84 20.11
CA ALA A 417 24.06 5.60 20.26
C ALA A 417 23.84 4.62 19.10
N LEU A 418 22.59 4.43 18.67
CA LEU A 418 22.20 3.45 17.66
C LEU A 418 22.40 3.96 16.24
N HIS A 419 22.23 5.27 16.00
CA HIS A 419 22.27 5.88 14.67
C HIS A 419 23.18 7.12 14.64
N PRO A 420 24.49 6.99 15.00
CA PRO A 420 25.39 8.13 15.18
C PRO A 420 25.66 8.94 13.91
N ALA A 421 25.39 8.38 12.73
CA ALA A 421 25.54 9.05 11.44
C ALA A 421 24.35 9.96 11.08
N GLU A 422 23.25 9.91 11.84
CA GLU A 422 22.05 10.70 11.57
C GLU A 422 22.10 12.10 12.18
N GLN A 423 21.14 12.93 11.78
CA GLN A 423 20.94 14.24 12.37
C GLN A 423 20.68 14.10 13.89
N LYS A 424 21.40 14.89 14.68
CA LYS A 424 21.22 14.90 16.13
C LYS A 424 19.84 15.42 16.50
N VAL A 425 19.14 14.69 17.36
CA VAL A 425 17.93 15.16 18.01
C VAL A 425 18.31 16.14 19.12
N MET A 426 17.75 17.34 19.08
CA MET A 426 17.99 18.35 20.10
C MET A 426 17.24 17.98 21.39
N ARG A 427 17.90 18.03 22.54
CA ARG A 427 17.22 17.88 23.83
C ARG A 427 16.18 18.97 24.01
N GLY A 428 15.01 18.58 24.53
CA GLY A 428 13.86 19.48 24.65
C GLY A 428 13.06 19.70 23.35
N ALA A 429 13.44 19.06 22.22
CA ALA A 429 12.62 19.04 21.03
C ALA A 429 11.22 18.47 21.32
N ARG A 430 10.23 18.87 20.53
CA ARG A 430 8.89 18.25 20.54
C ARG A 430 8.86 17.07 19.59
N VAL A 431 7.98 16.11 19.84
CA VAL A 431 7.80 14.97 18.92
C VAL A 431 7.43 15.47 17.52
N PHE A 432 6.63 16.54 17.43
CA PHE A 432 6.32 17.22 16.16
C PHE A 432 7.56 17.65 15.38
N ASP A 433 8.59 18.15 16.07
CA ASP A 433 9.82 18.66 15.46
C ASP A 433 10.58 17.55 14.69
N LEU A 434 10.33 16.28 15.01
CA LEU A 434 10.96 15.13 14.36
C LEU A 434 10.27 14.74 13.05
N LEU A 435 8.99 15.06 12.87
CA LEU A 435 8.14 14.50 11.81
C LEU A 435 8.15 15.38 10.57
N GLN A 436 8.91 14.97 9.54
CA GLN A 436 9.11 15.76 8.32
C GLN A 436 8.06 15.47 7.24
N ILE A 437 7.63 14.20 7.14
CA ILE A 437 6.64 13.77 6.15
C ILE A 437 5.35 13.44 6.88
N TRP A 438 4.22 13.94 6.42
CA TRP A 438 2.90 13.64 6.98
C TRP A 438 2.11 12.84 5.95
N ARG A 439 1.95 11.54 6.23
CA ARG A 439 1.22 10.62 5.36
C ARG A 439 -0.26 10.70 5.68
N LEU A 440 -1.04 11.21 4.73
CA LEU A 440 -2.49 11.29 4.83
C LEU A 440 -3.11 10.03 4.17
N ASP A 441 -3.97 9.33 4.91
CA ASP A 441 -4.59 8.05 4.49
C ASP A 441 -6.12 8.05 4.61
N SER A 442 -6.73 9.08 5.20
CA SER A 442 -8.18 9.25 5.30
C SER A 442 -8.59 10.73 5.47
N GLY A 443 -9.91 11.01 5.47
CA GLY A 443 -10.45 12.36 5.58
C GLY A 443 -10.39 13.16 4.27
N ASP A 444 -10.80 14.43 4.37
CA ASP A 444 -10.60 15.44 3.32
C ASP A 444 -9.13 15.88 3.34
N TYR A 445 -8.39 15.57 2.27
CA TYR A 445 -6.95 15.83 2.21
C TYR A 445 -6.60 17.30 2.42
N ALA A 446 -7.39 18.24 1.88
CA ALA A 446 -7.10 19.67 2.02
C ALA A 446 -7.34 20.11 3.47
N ALA A 447 -8.47 19.71 4.06
CA ALA A 447 -8.80 20.06 5.44
C ALA A 447 -7.79 19.46 6.44
N VAL A 448 -7.42 18.18 6.26
CA VAL A 448 -6.46 17.49 7.13
C VAL A 448 -5.06 18.09 6.98
N ALA A 449 -4.62 18.41 5.76
CA ALA A 449 -3.34 19.08 5.55
C ALA A 449 -3.29 20.47 6.19
N GLU A 450 -4.39 21.25 6.17
CA GLU A 450 -4.45 22.53 6.89
C GLU A 450 -4.30 22.37 8.40
N VAL A 451 -4.91 21.34 9.01
CA VAL A 451 -4.73 21.03 10.44
C VAL A 451 -3.24 20.86 10.78
N VAL A 452 -2.52 20.10 9.96
CA VAL A 452 -1.08 19.86 10.15
C VAL A 452 -0.28 21.14 9.91
N MET A 453 -0.56 21.88 8.85
CA MET A 453 0.15 23.14 8.53
C MET A 453 -0.04 24.18 9.63
N SER A 454 -1.26 24.39 10.12
CA SER A 454 -1.53 25.33 11.21
C SER A 454 -0.88 24.91 12.53
N ALA A 455 -0.81 23.61 12.81
CA ALA A 455 -0.06 23.11 13.97
C ALA A 455 1.45 23.39 13.84
N TRP A 456 2.02 23.17 12.66
CA TRP A 456 3.43 23.47 12.39
C TRP A 456 3.74 24.96 12.51
N GLU A 457 2.90 25.87 11.98
CA GLU A 457 3.15 27.31 12.05
C GLU A 457 3.17 27.82 13.49
N ARG A 458 2.23 27.36 14.32
CA ARG A 458 2.24 27.68 15.76
C ARG A 458 3.51 27.16 16.41
N ARG A 459 3.86 25.90 16.17
CA ARG A 459 5.06 25.29 16.74
C ARG A 459 6.35 25.96 16.28
N ALA A 460 6.43 26.38 15.02
CA ALA A 460 7.58 27.09 14.45
C ALA A 460 7.74 28.48 15.09
N ALA A 461 6.65 29.21 15.29
CA ALA A 461 6.66 30.49 16.01
C ALA A 461 7.09 30.32 17.48
N GLU A 462 6.58 29.29 18.16
CA GLU A 462 7.00 28.94 19.53
C GLU A 462 8.49 28.60 19.59
N ALA A 463 8.99 27.75 18.69
CA ALA A 463 10.39 27.35 18.66
C ALA A 463 11.33 28.54 18.43
N ALA A 464 10.94 29.48 17.56
CA ALA A 464 11.70 30.71 17.31
C ALA A 464 11.68 31.67 18.52
N ALA A 465 10.59 31.68 19.31
CA ALA A 465 10.50 32.45 20.55
C ALA A 465 11.28 31.80 21.71
N GLU A 466 11.31 30.47 21.78
CA GLU A 466 12.08 29.68 22.76
C GLU A 466 13.59 29.86 22.55
N ASP A 467 14.06 29.86 21.30
CA ASP A 467 15.46 30.06 20.94
C ASP A 467 15.59 30.73 19.55
N PRO A 468 15.82 32.05 19.48
CA PRO A 468 15.97 32.77 18.21
C PRO A 468 17.17 32.34 17.37
N SER A 469 18.15 31.64 17.96
CA SER A 469 19.34 31.14 17.25
C SER A 469 19.12 29.75 16.63
N ARG A 470 18.01 29.08 16.97
CA ARG A 470 17.67 27.75 16.48
C ARG A 470 17.40 27.79 14.99
N THR A 471 17.87 26.77 14.28
CA THR A 471 17.49 26.55 12.87
C THR A 471 15.96 26.43 12.76
N PRO A 472 15.32 27.15 11.81
CA PRO A 472 13.88 27.06 11.61
C PRO A 472 13.43 25.62 11.40
N LEU A 473 12.29 25.26 11.99
CA LEU A 473 11.71 23.93 11.78
C LEU A 473 11.38 23.74 10.31
N PRO A 474 11.76 22.60 9.69
CA PRO A 474 11.44 22.34 8.30
C PRO A 474 9.93 22.27 8.12
N ARG A 475 9.46 22.82 7.00
CA ARG A 475 8.05 22.74 6.62
C ARG A 475 7.64 21.28 6.39
N PRO A 476 6.47 20.83 6.87
CA PRO A 476 5.93 19.50 6.59
C PRO A 476 5.79 19.24 5.09
N GLN A 477 6.15 18.03 4.66
CA GLN A 477 5.84 17.52 3.33
C GLN A 477 4.68 16.53 3.41
N PHE A 478 3.70 16.65 2.51
CA PHE A 478 2.56 15.75 2.51
C PHE A 478 2.76 14.56 1.55
N MET A 479 2.41 13.37 2.04
CA MET A 479 2.28 12.15 1.23
C MET A 479 0.82 11.69 1.25
N HIS A 480 0.12 11.72 0.11
CA HIS A 480 -1.25 11.23 0.02
C HIS A 480 -1.25 9.79 -0.48
N SER A 481 -1.84 8.86 0.27
CA SER A 481 -1.62 7.40 0.05
C SER A 481 -2.89 6.55 -0.18
N ASN A 482 -4.07 7.15 -0.02
CA ASN A 482 -5.36 6.50 -0.24
C ASN A 482 -6.12 7.23 -1.37
N LEU A 483 -5.52 7.22 -2.57
CA LEU A 483 -6.04 7.89 -3.76
C LEU A 483 -6.85 6.88 -4.59
N LYS A 484 -8.10 7.25 -4.93
CA LYS A 484 -9.08 6.31 -5.51
C LYS A 484 -8.96 6.16 -7.04
N ASP A 485 -8.63 7.23 -7.74
CA ASP A 485 -8.56 7.33 -9.21
C ASP A 485 -7.57 8.44 -9.60
N VAL A 486 -7.27 8.55 -10.90
CA VAL A 486 -6.32 9.57 -11.44
C VAL A 486 -6.85 10.98 -11.20
N ASP A 487 -8.17 11.17 -11.33
CA ASP A 487 -8.82 12.46 -11.13
C ASP A 487 -8.55 13.01 -9.73
N MET A 488 -8.68 12.16 -8.71
CA MET A 488 -8.35 12.52 -7.33
C MET A 488 -6.86 12.88 -7.17
N VAL A 489 -5.94 12.19 -7.88
CA VAL A 489 -4.50 12.55 -7.85
C VAL A 489 -4.29 13.96 -8.40
N LEU A 490 -4.89 14.26 -9.55
CA LEU A 490 -4.76 15.56 -10.21
C LEU A 490 -5.41 16.67 -9.35
N GLU A 491 -6.57 16.39 -8.76
CA GLU A 491 -7.28 17.29 -7.85
C GLU A 491 -6.40 17.67 -6.65
N VAL A 492 -5.86 16.68 -5.91
CA VAL A 492 -5.01 16.99 -4.75
C VAL A 492 -3.71 17.69 -5.13
N CYS A 493 -3.17 17.42 -6.33
CA CYS A 493 -1.98 18.11 -6.83
C CYS A 493 -2.30 19.54 -7.30
N SER A 494 -3.56 19.86 -7.60
CA SER A 494 -4.01 21.21 -7.95
C SER A 494 -4.20 22.12 -6.73
N LEU A 495 -4.17 21.56 -5.52
CA LEU A 495 -4.29 22.32 -4.27
C LEU A 495 -3.22 23.44 -4.17
N PRO A 496 -3.47 24.49 -3.37
CA PRO A 496 -2.47 25.52 -3.09
C PRO A 496 -1.15 24.89 -2.64
N GLU A 497 -0.01 25.46 -3.05
CA GLU A 497 1.34 24.99 -2.66
C GLU A 497 1.44 24.74 -1.15
N ARG A 498 0.65 25.48 -0.37
CA ARG A 498 0.61 25.37 1.07
C ARG A 498 0.34 23.95 1.59
N VAL A 499 -0.62 23.27 0.97
CA VAL A 499 -1.16 21.97 1.39
C VAL A 499 -1.06 20.92 0.29
N ARG A 500 -0.41 21.27 -0.82
CA ARG A 500 -0.19 20.36 -1.94
C ARG A 500 0.70 19.19 -1.51
N PRO A 501 0.39 17.95 -1.94
CA PRO A 501 1.26 16.82 -1.70
C PRO A 501 2.60 16.99 -2.42
N ALA A 502 3.68 16.67 -1.71
CA ALA A 502 4.99 16.45 -2.32
C ALA A 502 5.07 15.04 -2.93
N ILE A 503 4.26 14.10 -2.41
CA ILE A 503 4.27 12.70 -2.82
C ILE A 503 2.83 12.18 -2.98
N CYS A 504 2.53 11.59 -4.13
CA CYS A 504 1.33 10.79 -4.34
C CYS A 504 1.70 9.31 -4.36
N ALA A 505 1.17 8.53 -3.42
CA ALA A 505 1.40 7.11 -3.32
C ALA A 505 0.11 6.34 -3.66
N PHE A 506 0.18 5.39 -4.57
CA PHE A 506 -1.00 4.62 -4.97
C PHE A 506 -0.66 3.21 -5.43
N GLY A 507 -1.58 2.28 -5.17
CA GLY A 507 -1.48 0.88 -5.58
C GLY A 507 -2.60 0.48 -6.52
N GLY A 508 -3.84 0.51 -6.01
CA GLY A 508 -5.03 0.10 -6.76
C GLY A 508 -5.39 0.99 -7.94
N LEU A 509 -4.75 2.15 -8.09
CA LEU A 509 -4.83 2.98 -9.30
C LEU A 509 -4.02 2.38 -10.46
N ALA A 510 -2.91 1.73 -10.12
CA ALA A 510 -2.01 1.12 -11.08
C ALA A 510 -2.45 -0.30 -11.46
N ASP A 511 -3.57 -0.80 -10.93
CA ASP A 511 -4.16 -2.08 -11.31
C ASP A 511 -5.66 -1.88 -11.55
N GLY A 512 -6.26 -2.72 -12.38
CA GLY A 512 -7.65 -2.56 -12.80
C GLY A 512 -7.84 -2.95 -14.25
N PHE A 513 -9.09 -2.80 -14.70
CA PHE A 513 -9.50 -3.20 -16.02
C PHE A 513 -10.40 -2.12 -16.65
N LEU A 514 -10.12 -1.80 -17.91
CA LEU A 514 -11.12 -1.26 -18.82
C LEU A 514 -12.17 -2.34 -19.10
N PRO A 515 -13.37 -1.98 -19.60
CA PRO A 515 -14.31 -3.00 -20.05
C PRO A 515 -13.67 -3.88 -21.14
N PHE A 516 -13.77 -5.19 -20.99
CA PHE A 516 -13.27 -6.18 -21.93
C PHE A 516 -14.14 -6.18 -23.18
N ASP A 517 -13.52 -6.20 -24.36
CA ASP A 517 -14.23 -6.43 -25.60
C ASP A 517 -14.46 -7.93 -25.77
N VAL A 518 -15.73 -8.32 -25.90
CA VAL A 518 -16.14 -9.73 -26.02
C VAL A 518 -16.79 -10.02 -27.39
N GLY A 519 -16.64 -9.10 -28.35
CA GLY A 519 -17.16 -9.21 -29.71
C GLY A 519 -18.61 -8.71 -29.86
N GLY A 520 -19.00 -8.41 -31.11
CA GLY A 520 -20.36 -7.98 -31.43
C GLY A 520 -20.78 -6.63 -30.81
N GLY A 521 -19.81 -5.75 -30.53
CA GLY A 521 -20.05 -4.45 -29.86
C GLY A 521 -20.38 -4.57 -28.37
N ARG A 522 -20.31 -5.78 -27.79
CA ARG A 522 -20.55 -6.01 -26.36
C ARG A 522 -19.27 -5.84 -25.56
N THR A 523 -19.42 -5.39 -24.31
CA THR A 523 -18.32 -5.31 -23.36
C THR A 523 -18.70 -5.86 -22.00
N GLU A 524 -17.74 -6.45 -21.28
CA GLU A 524 -17.91 -6.97 -19.92
C GLU A 524 -16.93 -6.30 -18.97
N GLN A 525 -17.30 -6.12 -17.69
CA GLN A 525 -16.44 -5.46 -16.72
C GLN A 525 -16.13 -6.38 -15.54
N LEU A 526 -14.84 -6.61 -15.30
CA LEU A 526 -14.36 -7.22 -14.07
C LEU A 526 -14.13 -6.13 -13.02
N LYS A 527 -14.51 -6.40 -11.76
CA LYS A 527 -14.39 -5.44 -10.66
C LYS A 527 -13.38 -5.94 -9.62
N LEU A 528 -12.48 -5.06 -9.21
CA LEU A 528 -11.55 -5.33 -8.11
C LEU A 528 -12.29 -5.45 -6.77
N ALA A 529 -11.73 -6.23 -5.85
CA ALA A 529 -12.28 -6.37 -4.51
C ALA A 529 -11.74 -5.26 -3.60
N SER A 530 -12.61 -4.72 -2.76
CA SER A 530 -12.19 -3.98 -1.57
C SER A 530 -11.92 -4.99 -0.46
N VAL A 531 -10.66 -5.35 -0.29
CA VAL A 531 -10.20 -6.32 0.70
C VAL A 531 -9.11 -5.71 1.58
N VAL A 532 -9.18 -5.99 2.88
CA VAL A 532 -8.18 -5.60 3.86
C VAL A 532 -7.90 -6.76 4.81
N MET A 533 -6.69 -6.80 5.36
CA MET A 533 -6.38 -7.60 6.53
C MET A 533 -5.74 -6.70 7.57
N LYS A 534 -6.22 -6.76 8.81
CA LYS A 534 -5.91 -5.77 9.85
C LYS A 534 -5.70 -6.42 11.20
N ALA A 535 -4.73 -5.92 11.96
CA ALA A 535 -4.63 -6.24 13.38
C ALA A 535 -5.91 -5.77 14.07
N VAL A 536 -6.51 -6.66 14.86
CA VAL A 536 -7.73 -6.38 15.62
C VAL A 536 -7.60 -6.76 17.09
N GLN A 537 -6.66 -7.65 17.45
CA GLN A 537 -6.31 -7.92 18.84
C GLN A 537 -4.79 -7.99 18.99
N ALA A 538 -4.31 -7.63 20.18
CA ALA A 538 -2.94 -7.75 20.61
C ALA A 538 -2.90 -8.20 22.07
N HIS A 539 -2.01 -9.14 22.37
CA HIS A 539 -1.85 -9.70 23.70
C HIS A 539 -0.39 -9.59 24.13
N ALA A 540 -0.15 -8.95 25.28
CA ALA A 540 1.15 -8.97 25.93
C ALA A 540 1.35 -10.30 26.67
N PRO A 541 2.59 -10.80 26.78
CA PRO A 541 2.88 -12.11 27.38
C PRO A 541 2.45 -12.24 28.84
N ASP A 542 2.46 -11.15 29.62
CA ASP A 542 2.22 -11.17 31.08
C ASP A 542 1.11 -10.21 31.57
N CYS A 543 0.28 -9.64 30.68
CA CYS A 543 -0.74 -8.68 31.11
C CYS A 543 -2.04 -9.38 31.57
N SER A 544 -2.21 -9.52 32.88
CA SER A 544 -3.48 -9.81 33.55
C SER A 544 -4.27 -8.55 33.95
N SER A 545 -3.83 -7.34 33.54
CA SER A 545 -4.35 -6.07 34.05
C SER A 545 -5.56 -5.53 33.27
N ALA A 546 -6.58 -5.15 34.04
CA ALA A 546 -7.98 -4.96 33.64
C ALA A 546 -8.34 -3.64 32.91
N ARG A 547 -7.47 -3.04 32.08
CA ARG A 547 -7.79 -1.80 31.33
C ARG A 547 -7.05 -1.68 29.98
N CYS A 548 -7.19 -2.68 29.12
CA CYS A 548 -6.82 -2.55 27.71
C CYS A 548 -8.03 -2.10 26.90
N MET A 549 -7.84 -1.41 25.77
CA MET A 549 -8.93 -1.21 24.81
C MET A 549 -9.52 -2.58 24.41
N ASP A 550 -10.82 -2.60 24.13
CA ASP A 550 -11.54 -3.82 23.71
C ASP A 550 -10.92 -4.47 22.46
N CYS A 551 -10.24 -3.68 21.60
CA CYS A 551 -9.52 -4.18 20.42
C CYS A 551 -8.41 -3.23 19.92
N ALA A 552 -7.51 -3.75 19.08
CA ALA A 552 -6.58 -2.96 18.27
C ALA A 552 -7.32 -2.28 17.11
N GLY A 553 -7.92 -1.10 17.39
CA GLY A 553 -8.76 -0.39 16.43
C GLY A 553 -8.05 0.67 15.58
N LYS A 554 -8.74 1.14 14.53
CA LYS A 554 -8.43 2.39 13.79
C LYS A 554 -9.72 3.20 13.61
N LEU A 555 -9.68 4.50 13.91
CA LEU A 555 -10.79 5.43 13.68
C LEU A 555 -10.77 6.04 12.27
N GLY A 556 -9.62 6.61 11.86
CA GLY A 556 -9.54 7.47 10.67
C GLY A 556 -9.99 8.91 10.92
N ASP A 557 -9.88 9.76 9.89
CA ASP A 557 -10.32 11.17 9.90
C ASP A 557 -11.70 11.38 9.23
N ASP A 558 -12.39 10.31 8.84
CA ASP A 558 -13.69 10.43 8.17
C ASP A 558 -14.80 10.77 9.19
N ALA A 559 -15.52 11.88 8.98
CA ALA A 559 -16.57 12.37 9.88
C ALA A 559 -17.66 11.34 10.23
N ASN A 560 -18.00 10.46 9.29
CA ASN A 560 -19.07 9.47 9.46
C ASN A 560 -18.60 8.16 10.10
N LYS A 561 -17.32 8.06 10.54
CA LYS A 561 -16.69 6.84 11.08
C LYS A 561 -16.81 5.59 10.19
N GLY A 562 -17.24 5.72 8.93
CA GLY A 562 -17.53 4.59 8.04
C GLY A 562 -16.31 3.76 7.60
N LYS A 563 -15.09 4.20 7.94
CA LYS A 563 -13.85 3.45 7.74
C LYS A 563 -13.22 2.96 9.04
N ALA A 564 -13.89 3.15 10.18
CA ALA A 564 -13.44 2.63 11.45
C ALA A 564 -13.24 1.10 11.37
N GLN A 565 -12.21 0.62 12.04
CA GLN A 565 -11.80 -0.78 12.06
C GLN A 565 -11.75 -1.21 13.50
N VAL A 566 -12.50 -2.27 13.79
CA VAL A 566 -12.65 -2.89 15.10
C VAL A 566 -12.66 -4.40 14.89
N ASP A 567 -12.48 -5.16 15.97
CA ASP A 567 -12.61 -6.61 15.91
C ASP A 567 -14.08 -7.01 15.63
N PRO A 568 -14.36 -7.67 14.49
CA PRO A 568 -15.74 -8.06 14.14
C PRO A 568 -16.32 -9.15 15.04
N ARG A 569 -15.49 -9.81 15.87
CA ARG A 569 -15.97 -10.79 16.87
C ARG A 569 -16.59 -10.12 18.10
N LEU A 570 -16.29 -8.84 18.33
CA LEU A 570 -16.85 -8.12 19.47
C LEU A 570 -18.34 -7.81 19.25
N PRO A 571 -19.16 -7.82 20.31
CA PRO A 571 -20.53 -7.32 20.24
C PRO A 571 -20.57 -5.85 19.77
N ALA A 572 -21.64 -5.45 19.09
CA ALA A 572 -21.81 -4.09 18.56
C ALA A 572 -21.61 -2.99 19.63
N GLU A 573 -22.04 -3.24 20.87
CA GLU A 573 -21.83 -2.31 21.99
C GLU A 573 -20.34 -2.14 22.34
N ALA A 574 -19.56 -3.21 22.31
CA ALA A 574 -18.12 -3.16 22.55
C ALA A 574 -17.39 -2.48 21.39
N GLN A 575 -17.77 -2.80 20.14
CA GLN A 575 -17.27 -2.11 18.96
C GLN A 575 -17.53 -0.60 19.01
N ALA A 576 -18.70 -0.19 19.50
CA ALA A 576 -19.03 1.22 19.65
C ALA A 576 -18.09 1.92 20.63
N ARG A 577 -17.73 1.30 21.77
CA ARG A 577 -16.87 1.90 22.82
C ARG A 577 -15.40 2.08 22.44
N VAL A 578 -14.90 1.41 21.40
CA VAL A 578 -13.46 1.46 21.05
C VAL A 578 -12.94 2.89 20.82
N PHE A 579 -13.79 3.85 20.47
CA PHE A 579 -13.39 5.22 20.16
C PHE A 579 -14.15 6.30 20.96
N TYR A 580 -14.68 5.95 22.13
CA TYR A 580 -15.32 6.88 23.08
C TYR A 580 -14.74 6.66 24.46
#